data_AF-A0A2Z5G565-F1
#
_entry.id   AF-A0A2Z5G565-F1
#
_cell.length_a   1.000
_cell.length_b   1.000
_cell.length_c   1.000
_cell.angle_alpha   90.00
_cell.angle_beta   90.00
_cell.angle_gamma   90.00
#
_symmetry.space_group_name_H-M   'P 1'
#
loop_
_entity.id
_entity.type
_entity.pdbx_description
1 polymer ?
#
loop_
_entity_poly.entity_id
_entity_poly.type
_entity_poly.pdbx_seq_one_letter_code
_entity_poly.pdbx_strand_id
1 'polypeptide(L)'
;MSGFTGAAFAWGALDSAQSSSTIAPNPADKPHVSFHYEHPQLQPAKYTFVIFEDGRGEFHSEPSATPPHDTLSYQTMAHPLDRPVQLSKTAVEEIFSTARAQRFFAVSCEDVKDKVAFQGTKQLSYAGPDGNGSCTYNWSKIAPIQKVTTTFESIAFTLEVGRRLEVEHKHDRLALDAELATLLSAAKDGRALEIQTIQPILEEISNDEAVLERARSRARKLLGDDSTTASLR
;
A
#
# COMPACT_ATOMS: atom_id res chain seq x y z
N MET A 1 -76.36 -51.92 -7.06
CA MET A 1 -75.42 -53.03 -7.31
C MET A 1 -74.11 -52.38 -7.76
N SER A 2 -73.19 -52.21 -6.82
CA SER A 2 -71.90 -52.95 -6.76
C SER A 2 -70.85 -52.26 -7.66
N GLY A 3 -69.68 -51.80 -7.22
CA GLY A 3 -68.98 -51.91 -5.94
C GLY A 3 -67.74 -51.02 -5.96
N PHE A 4 -67.16 -50.84 -4.77
CA PHE A 4 -65.96 -50.05 -4.45
C PHE A 4 -64.65 -50.75 -4.87
N THR A 5 -63.64 -49.96 -5.24
CA THR A 5 -62.18 -50.15 -5.04
C THR A 5 -61.51 -48.89 -5.63
N GLY A 6 -60.70 -48.07 -4.97
CA GLY A 6 -59.85 -48.23 -3.79
C GLY A 6 -58.39 -48.08 -4.22
N ALA A 7 -57.84 -46.86 -4.24
CA ALA A 7 -56.40 -46.63 -4.25
C ALA A 7 -56.07 -45.24 -3.68
N ALA A 8 -55.43 -45.25 -2.52
CA ALA A 8 -54.87 -44.10 -1.83
C ALA A 8 -53.55 -43.67 -2.47
N PHE A 9 -53.30 -42.36 -2.56
CA PHE A 9 -51.93 -41.84 -2.65
C PHE A 9 -51.72 -40.76 -1.60
N ALA A 10 -50.70 -41.04 -0.78
CA ALA A 10 -50.27 -40.29 0.36
C ALA A 10 -49.59 -38.98 -0.04
N TRP A 11 -49.66 -38.03 0.89
CA TRP A 11 -49.00 -36.74 0.85
C TRP A 11 -47.47 -36.91 0.90
N GLY A 12 -46.77 -36.23 0.00
CA GLY A 12 -45.35 -35.94 0.13
C GLY A 12 -45.16 -34.44 0.33
N ALA A 13 -45.04 -33.99 1.58
CA ALA A 13 -44.55 -32.65 1.88
C ALA A 13 -43.04 -32.65 1.61
N LEU A 14 -42.61 -31.91 0.57
CA LEU A 14 -41.21 -31.61 0.35
C LEU A 14 -40.81 -30.48 1.30
N ASP A 15 -40.13 -30.88 2.36
CA ASP A 15 -39.47 -29.98 3.30
C ASP A 15 -38.34 -29.25 2.56
N SER A 16 -38.57 -27.97 2.27
CA SER A 16 -37.57 -27.11 1.63
C SER A 16 -36.60 -26.64 2.70
N ALA A 17 -35.52 -27.39 2.90
CA ALA A 17 -34.38 -26.94 3.70
C ALA A 17 -33.74 -25.72 3.01
N GLN A 18 -34.11 -24.52 3.46
CA GLN A 18 -33.43 -23.29 3.13
C GLN A 18 -32.02 -23.35 3.71
N SER A 19 -31.06 -23.59 2.84
CA SER A 19 -29.65 -23.39 3.14
C SER A 19 -29.43 -21.89 3.31
N SER A 20 -29.30 -21.44 4.56
CA SER A 20 -28.85 -20.09 4.87
C SER A 20 -27.40 -19.94 4.41
N SER A 21 -27.21 -19.46 3.19
CA SER A 21 -25.90 -18.97 2.75
C SER A 21 -25.56 -17.75 3.60
N THR A 22 -24.63 -17.90 4.52
CA THR A 22 -23.93 -16.78 5.15
C THR A 22 -23.28 -15.96 4.05
N ILE A 23 -23.88 -14.80 3.76
CA ILE A 23 -23.31 -13.77 2.90
C ILE A 23 -22.01 -13.34 3.57
N ALA A 24 -20.86 -13.68 2.98
CA ALA A 24 -19.62 -13.02 3.33
C ALA A 24 -19.80 -11.51 3.05
N PRO A 25 -19.42 -10.62 3.99
CA PRO A 25 -19.55 -9.18 3.77
C PRO A 25 -18.86 -8.81 2.46
N ASN A 26 -19.55 -8.01 1.65
CA ASN A 26 -19.03 -7.53 0.39
C ASN A 26 -17.80 -6.65 0.72
N PRO A 27 -16.69 -6.67 -0.05
CA PRO A 27 -15.57 -5.75 0.17
C PRO A 27 -15.98 -4.25 0.26
N ALA A 28 -17.18 -3.92 -0.23
CA ALA A 28 -17.83 -2.62 -0.06
C ALA A 28 -18.25 -2.28 1.39
N ASP A 29 -18.21 -3.22 2.35
CA ASP A 29 -18.72 -3.02 3.71
C ASP A 29 -17.66 -2.46 4.68
N LYS A 30 -16.38 -2.55 4.34
CA LYS A 30 -15.30 -2.01 5.19
C LYS A 30 -14.82 -0.65 4.66
N PRO A 31 -14.85 0.41 5.51
CA PRO A 31 -14.21 1.67 5.20
C PRO A 31 -12.79 1.49 4.65
N HIS A 32 -12.54 2.03 3.47
CA HIS A 32 -11.20 2.07 2.89
C HIS A 32 -10.94 3.37 2.13
N VAL A 33 -9.67 3.76 2.11
CA VAL A 33 -9.14 4.81 1.24
C VAL A 33 -8.31 4.16 0.15
N SER A 34 -8.50 4.60 -1.08
CA SER A 34 -7.59 4.27 -2.18
C SER A 34 -6.84 5.50 -2.66
N PHE A 35 -5.58 5.28 -3.02
CA PHE A 35 -4.74 6.27 -3.69
C PHE A 35 -4.21 5.68 -4.97
N HIS A 36 -4.38 6.38 -6.08
CA HIS A 36 -3.84 6.01 -7.38
C HIS A 36 -2.90 7.10 -7.87
N TYR A 37 -1.74 6.71 -8.37
CA TYR A 37 -0.76 7.58 -9.00
C TYR A 37 -0.39 7.06 -10.38
N GLU A 38 -0.24 7.97 -11.35
CA GLU A 38 0.25 7.67 -12.69
C GLU A 38 1.17 8.78 -13.23
N HIS A 39 2.37 8.39 -13.65
CA HIS A 39 3.29 9.21 -14.44
C HIS A 39 4.11 8.33 -15.41
N PRO A 40 3.77 8.27 -16.71
CA PRO A 40 4.36 7.30 -17.65
C PRO A 40 5.89 7.34 -17.79
N GLN A 41 6.51 8.50 -17.53
CA GLN A 41 7.96 8.70 -17.64
C GLN A 41 8.73 8.39 -16.34
N LEU A 42 8.04 8.03 -15.25
CA LEU A 42 8.68 7.69 -13.97
C LEU A 42 8.63 6.19 -13.73
N GLN A 43 9.43 5.74 -12.76
CA GLN A 43 9.50 4.36 -12.33
C GLN A 43 9.25 4.29 -10.81
N PRO A 44 8.21 3.58 -10.34
CA PRO A 44 7.14 2.97 -11.13
C PRO A 44 6.31 4.02 -11.90
N ALA A 45 5.72 3.61 -13.02
CA ALA A 45 4.86 4.51 -13.80
C ALA A 45 3.47 4.63 -13.21
N LYS A 46 3.01 3.59 -12.51
CA LYS A 46 1.74 3.59 -11.79
C LYS A 46 1.90 2.90 -10.46
N TYR A 47 1.14 3.34 -9.47
CA TYR A 47 0.91 2.53 -8.29
C TYR A 47 -0.42 2.87 -7.64
N THR A 48 -0.94 1.90 -6.89
CA THR A 48 -2.21 2.00 -6.18
C THR A 48 -2.05 1.50 -4.76
N PHE A 49 -2.66 2.19 -3.82
CA PHE A 49 -2.91 1.71 -2.46
C PHE A 49 -4.40 1.47 -2.25
N VAL A 50 -4.73 0.43 -1.49
CA VAL A 50 -6.04 0.25 -0.85
C VAL A 50 -5.79 0.01 0.63
N ILE A 51 -6.17 0.96 1.48
CA ILE A 51 -5.92 0.93 2.93
C ILE A 51 -7.25 0.89 3.67
N PHE A 52 -7.41 -0.08 4.57
CA PHE A 52 -8.56 -0.21 5.46
C PHE A 52 -8.32 0.53 6.79
N GLU A 53 -9.39 0.83 7.53
CA GLU A 53 -9.30 1.55 8.83
C GLU A 53 -8.55 0.80 9.93
N ASP A 54 -8.34 -0.50 9.79
CA ASP A 54 -7.50 -1.28 10.72
C ASP A 54 -5.99 -1.19 10.36
N GLY A 55 -5.66 -0.45 9.32
CA GLY A 55 -4.30 -0.22 8.82
C GLY A 55 -3.77 -1.29 7.89
N ARG A 56 -4.51 -2.39 7.68
CA ARG A 56 -4.16 -3.35 6.64
C ARG A 56 -4.44 -2.75 5.28
N GLY A 57 -3.68 -3.18 4.29
CA GLY A 57 -3.93 -2.78 2.93
C GLY A 57 -3.12 -3.56 1.91
N GLU A 58 -3.25 -3.12 0.68
CA GLU A 58 -2.54 -3.66 -0.47
C GLU A 58 -1.87 -2.52 -1.24
N PHE A 59 -0.67 -2.78 -1.71
CA PHE A 59 0.08 -1.96 -2.64
C PHE A 59 0.29 -2.72 -3.94
N HIS A 60 0.02 -2.06 -5.05
CA HIS A 60 0.32 -2.55 -6.39
C HIS A 60 1.10 -1.49 -7.16
N SER A 61 2.25 -1.82 -7.74
CA SER A 61 2.95 -0.93 -8.68
C SER A 61 3.20 -1.58 -10.03
N GLU A 62 3.19 -0.77 -11.08
CA GLU A 62 3.48 -1.17 -12.45
C GLU A 62 4.72 -0.43 -12.98
N PRO A 63 5.59 -1.12 -13.73
CA PRO A 63 6.74 -0.51 -14.36
C PRO A 63 6.36 0.51 -15.43
N SER A 64 7.29 1.40 -15.78
CA SER A 64 7.18 2.14 -17.03
C SER A 64 7.34 1.23 -18.24
N ALA A 65 6.58 1.51 -19.30
CA ALA A 65 6.72 0.84 -20.58
C ALA A 65 8.07 1.16 -21.27
N THR A 66 8.77 2.23 -20.83
CA THR A 66 10.09 2.60 -21.35
C THR A 66 11.10 2.54 -20.21
N PRO A 67 11.66 1.36 -19.90
CA PRO A 67 12.69 1.26 -18.87
C PRO A 67 13.92 2.09 -19.29
N PRO A 68 14.49 2.91 -18.38
CA PRO A 68 15.77 3.56 -18.64
C PRO A 68 16.85 2.51 -18.95
N HIS A 69 17.80 2.86 -19.82
CA HIS A 69 18.86 1.95 -20.22
C HIS A 69 19.83 1.63 -19.04
N ASP A 70 20.08 0.33 -18.86
CA ASP A 70 21.35 -0.25 -18.38
C ASP A 70 21.76 -0.08 -16.89
N THR A 71 20.88 -0.41 -15.94
CA THR A 71 21.32 -0.81 -14.58
C THR A 71 20.52 -2.00 -14.05
N LEU A 72 21.16 -2.86 -13.22
CA LEU A 72 20.51 -3.99 -12.53
C LEU A 72 19.32 -3.55 -11.65
N SER A 73 19.38 -2.33 -11.10
CA SER A 73 18.27 -1.74 -10.36
C SER A 73 17.02 -1.56 -11.24
N TYR A 74 17.15 -1.23 -12.53
CA TYR A 74 16.00 -1.10 -13.46
C TYR A 74 15.39 -2.44 -13.85
N GLN A 75 16.18 -3.50 -14.04
CA GLN A 75 15.63 -4.84 -14.35
C GLN A 75 14.71 -5.34 -13.22
N THR A 76 15.05 -5.02 -11.98
CA THR A 76 14.21 -5.35 -10.83
C THR A 76 12.91 -4.55 -10.84
N MET A 77 12.94 -3.30 -11.29
CA MET A 77 11.74 -2.46 -11.36
C MET A 77 10.91 -2.74 -12.61
N ALA A 78 11.36 -3.61 -13.51
CA ALA A 78 10.67 -3.94 -14.76
C ALA A 78 9.48 -4.91 -14.58
N HIS A 79 9.18 -5.32 -13.35
CA HIS A 79 8.07 -6.20 -13.02
C HIS A 79 7.11 -5.51 -12.05
N PRO A 80 5.80 -5.81 -12.13
CA PRO A 80 4.85 -5.34 -11.13
C PRO A 80 5.23 -5.79 -9.72
N LEU A 81 4.89 -4.97 -8.73
CA LEU A 81 5.06 -5.30 -7.32
C LEU A 81 3.70 -5.32 -6.62
N ASP A 82 3.31 -6.50 -6.13
CA ASP A 82 2.15 -6.69 -5.27
C ASP A 82 2.62 -6.96 -3.84
N ARG A 83 2.18 -6.15 -2.87
CA ARG A 83 2.52 -6.36 -1.46
C ARG A 83 1.36 -6.04 -0.52
N PRO A 84 1.11 -6.90 0.50
CA PRO A 84 0.35 -6.46 1.65
C PRO A 84 1.13 -5.38 2.40
N VAL A 85 0.40 -4.42 2.96
CA VAL A 85 0.97 -3.38 3.80
C VAL A 85 0.24 -3.32 5.14
N GLN A 86 0.97 -2.93 6.18
CA GLN A 86 0.42 -2.62 7.49
C GLN A 86 0.91 -1.25 7.92
N LEU A 87 0.00 -0.29 7.89
CA LEU A 87 0.29 1.09 8.28
C LEU A 87 0.20 1.26 9.80
N SER A 88 0.96 2.21 10.30
CA SER A 88 0.91 2.70 11.67
C SER A 88 -0.44 3.36 11.96
N LYS A 89 -0.85 3.34 13.24
CA LYS A 89 -2.10 3.99 13.66
C LYS A 89 -2.12 5.48 13.31
N THR A 90 -0.98 6.15 13.41
CA THR A 90 -0.84 7.57 13.09
C THR A 90 -1.12 7.85 11.61
N ALA A 91 -0.56 7.06 10.70
CA ALA A 91 -0.81 7.21 9.27
C ALA A 91 -2.28 6.93 8.92
N VAL A 92 -2.86 5.87 9.50
CA VAL A 92 -4.28 5.54 9.30
C VAL A 92 -5.18 6.68 9.80
N GLU A 93 -4.93 7.20 11.00
CA GLU A 93 -5.71 8.31 11.56
C GLU A 93 -5.62 9.55 10.68
N GLU A 94 -4.42 9.92 10.20
CA GLU A 94 -4.25 11.04 9.28
C GLU A 94 -5.05 10.87 7.98
N ILE A 95 -4.94 9.69 7.35
CA ILE A 95 -5.59 9.39 6.07
C ILE A 95 -7.12 9.47 6.22
N PHE A 96 -7.69 8.77 7.20
CA PHE A 96 -9.13 8.65 7.36
C PHE A 96 -9.79 9.89 7.96
N SER A 97 -9.11 10.59 8.88
CA SER A 97 -9.61 11.89 9.37
C SER A 97 -9.63 12.93 8.26
N THR A 98 -8.61 12.95 7.38
CA THR A 98 -8.58 13.82 6.22
C THR A 98 -9.69 13.47 5.23
N ALA A 99 -9.90 12.19 4.93
CA ALA A 99 -10.99 11.75 4.05
C ALA A 99 -12.33 12.32 4.53
N ARG A 100 -12.69 12.10 5.80
CA ARG A 100 -13.94 12.60 6.38
C ARG A 100 -14.03 14.13 6.39
N ALA A 101 -12.97 14.81 6.80
CA ALA A 101 -12.91 16.27 6.84
C ALA A 101 -13.05 16.91 5.46
N GLN A 102 -12.57 16.22 4.41
CA GLN A 102 -12.67 16.63 3.01
C GLN A 102 -13.85 15.97 2.28
N ARG A 103 -14.94 15.65 3.00
CA ARG A 103 -16.19 15.09 2.44
C ARG A 103 -15.94 13.83 1.61
N PHE A 104 -15.16 12.90 2.14
CA PHE A 104 -14.78 11.65 1.48
C PHE A 104 -14.05 11.89 0.15
N PHE A 105 -13.30 13.00 0.06
CA PHE A 105 -12.66 13.49 -1.16
C PHE A 105 -13.62 13.94 -2.27
N ALA A 106 -14.92 14.10 -2.00
CA ALA A 106 -15.87 14.69 -2.95
C ALA A 106 -15.74 16.23 -3.02
N VAL A 107 -14.54 16.70 -3.38
CA VAL A 107 -14.17 18.12 -3.51
C VAL A 107 -13.39 18.37 -4.79
N SER A 108 -13.33 19.62 -5.23
CA SER A 108 -12.49 20.02 -6.38
C SER A 108 -11.02 20.10 -5.94
N CYS A 109 -10.29 18.99 -6.07
CA CYS A 109 -8.89 18.90 -5.64
C CYS A 109 -7.91 19.58 -6.60
N GLU A 110 -8.18 19.52 -7.90
CA GLU A 110 -7.29 20.08 -8.92
C GLU A 110 -7.21 21.61 -8.84
N ASP A 111 -5.98 22.14 -8.80
CA ASP A 111 -5.75 23.56 -9.01
C ASP A 111 -5.37 23.87 -10.47
N VAL A 112 -6.38 24.08 -11.30
CA VAL A 112 -6.22 24.40 -12.73
C VAL A 112 -5.60 25.79 -13.00
N LYS A 113 -5.47 26.65 -11.98
CA LYS A 113 -5.02 28.04 -12.16
C LYS A 113 -3.51 28.23 -11.97
N ASP A 114 -2.87 27.29 -11.29
CA ASP A 114 -1.43 27.34 -11.09
C ASP A 114 -0.73 26.72 -12.30
N LYS A 115 0.30 27.41 -12.81
CA LYS A 115 1.16 26.93 -13.90
C LYS A 115 2.15 25.88 -13.38
N VAL A 116 1.62 24.86 -12.69
CA VAL A 116 2.43 23.77 -12.14
C VAL A 116 2.82 22.85 -13.28
N ALA A 117 4.08 22.40 -13.28
CA ALA A 117 4.50 21.32 -14.16
C ALA A 117 3.65 20.07 -13.90
N PHE A 118 3.55 19.20 -14.90
CA PHE A 118 2.96 17.89 -14.69
C PHE A 118 3.84 17.09 -13.73
N GLN A 119 3.25 16.62 -12.62
CA GLN A 119 3.89 15.84 -11.57
C GLN A 119 3.28 14.43 -11.46
N GLY A 120 2.38 14.07 -12.37
CA GLY A 120 1.64 12.82 -12.35
C GLY A 120 0.18 13.02 -11.95
N THR A 121 -0.70 12.23 -12.58
CA THR A 121 -2.12 12.17 -12.25
C THR A 121 -2.30 11.40 -10.96
N LYS A 122 -3.04 11.97 -10.02
CA LYS A 122 -3.31 11.41 -8.69
C LYS A 122 -4.81 11.31 -8.49
N GLN A 123 -5.25 10.28 -7.80
CA GLN A 123 -6.64 10.17 -7.36
C GLN A 123 -6.68 9.67 -5.93
N LEU A 124 -7.43 10.37 -5.08
CA LEU A 124 -7.82 9.91 -3.75
C LEU A 124 -9.29 9.52 -3.78
N SER A 125 -9.62 8.37 -3.20
CA SER A 125 -11.01 7.93 -3.06
C SER A 125 -11.26 7.35 -1.67
N TYR A 126 -12.51 7.43 -1.24
CA TYR A 126 -13.00 6.80 -0.03
C TYR A 126 -14.28 6.04 -0.35
N ALA A 127 -14.44 4.86 0.26
CA ALA A 127 -15.70 4.13 0.26
C ALA A 127 -15.91 3.44 1.62
N GLY A 128 -17.11 3.58 2.16
CA GLY A 128 -17.54 2.96 3.41
C GLY A 128 -19.04 3.17 3.68
N PRO A 129 -19.56 2.61 4.79
CA PRO A 129 -20.96 2.75 5.20
C PRO A 129 -21.37 4.20 5.54
N ASP A 130 -20.43 5.07 5.89
CA ASP A 130 -20.64 6.48 6.21
C ASP A 130 -20.58 7.40 4.98
N GLY A 131 -20.14 6.89 3.82
CA GLY A 131 -20.14 7.64 2.57
C GLY A 131 -19.14 7.15 1.54
N ASN A 132 -19.11 7.86 0.42
CA ASN A 132 -18.11 7.66 -0.62
C ASN A 132 -17.78 8.99 -1.31
N GLY A 133 -16.65 9.00 -2.01
CA GLY A 133 -16.24 10.13 -2.84
C GLY A 133 -14.86 9.90 -3.43
N SER A 134 -14.50 10.74 -4.39
CA SER A 134 -13.16 10.76 -4.95
C SER A 134 -12.86 12.11 -5.59
N CYS A 135 -11.57 12.39 -5.74
CA CYS A 135 -11.11 13.48 -6.57
C CYS A 135 -9.81 13.12 -7.29
N THR A 136 -9.65 13.68 -8.48
CA THR A 136 -8.48 13.49 -9.34
C THR A 136 -7.78 14.82 -9.56
N TYR A 137 -6.44 14.82 -9.53
CA TYR A 137 -5.62 16.01 -9.61
C TYR A 137 -4.18 15.70 -10.06
N ASN A 138 -3.54 16.64 -10.75
CA ASN A 138 -2.10 16.73 -10.90
C ASN A 138 -1.49 17.40 -9.66
N TRP A 139 -2.09 18.51 -9.24
CA TRP A 139 -1.68 19.31 -8.09
C TRP A 139 -2.89 19.84 -7.32
N SER A 140 -2.83 19.81 -6.00
CA SER A 140 -3.85 20.35 -5.11
C SER A 140 -3.33 21.49 -4.25
N LYS A 141 -4.07 22.59 -4.13
CA LYS A 141 -3.79 23.64 -3.12
C LYS A 141 -4.38 23.34 -1.74
N ILE A 142 -5.13 22.25 -1.60
CA ILE A 142 -5.79 21.89 -0.34
C ILE A 142 -4.74 21.20 0.54
N ALA A 143 -4.21 21.91 1.52
CA ALA A 143 -3.08 21.44 2.34
C ALA A 143 -3.28 20.05 2.98
N PRO A 144 -4.46 19.70 3.54
CA PRO A 144 -4.71 18.33 4.02
C PRO A 144 -4.59 17.25 2.93
N ILE A 145 -5.03 17.53 1.70
CA ILE A 145 -4.93 16.61 0.56
C ILE A 145 -3.48 16.43 0.15
N GLN A 146 -2.70 17.51 0.11
CA GLN A 146 -1.26 17.46 -0.14
C GLN A 146 -0.53 16.63 0.90
N LYS A 147 -0.88 16.81 2.19
CA LYS A 147 -0.28 16.02 3.27
C LYS A 147 -0.49 14.52 3.09
N VAL A 148 -1.75 14.10 2.87
CA VAL A 148 -2.08 12.68 2.61
C VAL A 148 -1.41 12.16 1.34
N THR A 149 -1.31 12.99 0.30
CA THR A 149 -0.58 12.64 -0.94
C THR A 149 0.88 12.34 -0.64
N THR A 150 1.57 13.24 0.08
CA THR A 150 2.96 13.05 0.48
C THR A 150 3.11 11.80 1.37
N THR A 151 2.16 11.53 2.26
CA THR A 151 2.17 10.30 3.05
C THR A 151 2.15 9.05 2.17
N PHE A 152 1.25 8.95 1.19
CA PHE A 152 1.24 7.82 0.25
C PHE A 152 2.50 7.73 -0.62
N GLU A 153 2.99 8.87 -1.15
CA GLU A 153 4.21 8.92 -1.95
C GLU A 153 5.45 8.48 -1.16
N SER A 154 5.59 8.90 0.11
CA SER A 154 6.68 8.48 1.00
C SER A 154 6.60 7.00 1.37
N ILE A 155 5.40 6.42 1.48
CA ILE A 155 5.23 4.97 1.70
C ILE A 155 5.60 4.19 0.43
N ALA A 156 5.16 4.64 -0.74
CA ALA A 156 5.54 4.04 -2.02
C ALA A 156 7.05 4.05 -2.21
N PHE A 157 7.71 5.16 -1.88
CA PHE A 157 9.17 5.25 -1.89
C PHE A 157 9.82 4.17 -1.02
N THR A 158 9.36 3.98 0.21
CA THR A 158 9.87 2.94 1.12
C THR A 158 9.71 1.53 0.53
N LEU A 159 8.53 1.22 -0.02
CA LEU A 159 8.27 -0.10 -0.61
C LEU A 159 9.15 -0.38 -1.83
N GLU A 160 9.34 0.62 -2.69
CA GLU A 160 10.21 0.50 -3.86
C GLU A 160 11.70 0.37 -3.48
N VAL A 161 12.14 1.04 -2.40
CA VAL A 161 13.46 0.79 -1.81
C VAL A 161 13.54 -0.64 -1.28
N GLY A 162 12.55 -1.12 -0.55
CA GLY A 162 12.52 -2.49 -0.02
C GLY A 162 12.69 -3.54 -1.13
N ARG A 163 12.00 -3.37 -2.26
CA ARG A 163 12.16 -4.23 -3.44
C ARG A 163 13.59 -4.18 -4.01
N ARG A 164 14.24 -2.99 -4.04
CA ARG A 164 15.65 -2.90 -4.47
C ARG A 164 16.58 -3.62 -3.50
N LEU A 165 16.39 -3.42 -2.20
CA LEU A 165 17.18 -4.09 -1.15
C LEU A 165 17.11 -5.61 -1.27
N GLU A 166 15.95 -6.19 -1.59
CA GLU A 166 15.81 -7.64 -1.78
C GLU A 166 16.66 -8.16 -2.94
N VAL A 167 16.69 -7.44 -4.07
CA VAL A 167 17.52 -7.86 -5.20
C VAL A 167 18.99 -7.62 -4.95
N GLU A 168 19.37 -6.47 -4.39
CA GLU A 168 20.76 -6.19 -4.04
C GLU A 168 21.28 -7.22 -3.04
N HIS A 169 20.48 -7.58 -2.03
CA HIS A 169 20.84 -8.62 -1.07
C HIS A 169 21.14 -9.97 -1.73
N LYS A 170 20.39 -10.31 -2.77
CA LYS A 170 20.54 -11.57 -3.51
C LYS A 170 21.62 -11.54 -4.60
N HIS A 171 21.83 -10.40 -5.25
CA HIS A 171 22.58 -10.32 -6.51
C HIS A 171 23.72 -9.29 -6.52
N ASP A 172 23.66 -8.25 -5.68
CA ASP A 172 24.67 -7.18 -5.62
C ASP A 172 24.80 -6.61 -4.20
N ARG A 173 25.42 -7.38 -3.31
CA ARG A 173 25.58 -7.01 -1.89
C ARG A 173 26.45 -5.79 -1.67
N LEU A 174 27.26 -5.40 -2.67
CA LEU A 174 28.11 -4.22 -2.59
C LEU A 174 27.30 -2.93 -2.75
N ALA A 175 26.16 -2.97 -3.45
CA ALA A 175 25.25 -1.84 -3.61
C ALA A 175 24.47 -1.49 -2.32
N LEU A 176 24.22 -2.47 -1.45
CA LEU A 176 23.38 -2.33 -0.25
C LEU A 176 23.74 -1.13 0.64
N ASP A 177 25.03 -0.84 0.82
CA ASP A 177 25.43 0.28 1.70
C ASP A 177 24.96 1.64 1.15
N ALA A 178 25.03 1.85 -0.17
CA ALA A 178 24.62 3.10 -0.80
C ALA A 178 23.09 3.26 -0.77
N GLU A 179 22.36 2.17 -1.03
CA GLU A 179 20.90 2.14 -0.98
C GLU A 179 20.39 2.38 0.45
N LEU A 180 20.94 1.67 1.45
CA LEU A 180 20.59 1.88 2.86
C LEU A 180 21.00 3.26 3.39
N ALA A 181 22.08 3.85 2.90
CA ALA A 181 22.44 5.23 3.24
C ALA A 181 21.39 6.22 2.73
N THR A 182 20.91 6.02 1.51
CA THR A 182 19.85 6.83 0.89
C THR A 182 18.54 6.68 1.65
N LEU A 183 18.14 5.45 1.99
CA LEU A 183 16.94 5.17 2.78
C LEU A 183 17.02 5.82 4.16
N LEU A 184 18.15 5.70 4.86
CA LEU A 184 18.34 6.31 6.18
C LEU A 184 18.24 7.83 6.12
N SER A 185 18.74 8.48 5.07
CA SER A 185 18.57 9.92 4.88
C SER A 185 17.10 10.26 4.58
N ALA A 186 16.44 9.48 3.72
CA ALA A 186 15.03 9.70 3.38
C ALA A 186 14.11 9.55 4.60
N ALA A 187 14.39 8.59 5.48
CA ALA A 187 13.65 8.40 6.73
C ALA A 187 13.79 9.61 7.67
N LYS A 188 15.00 10.16 7.81
CA LYS A 188 15.26 11.35 8.65
C LYS A 188 14.51 12.59 8.18
N ASP A 189 14.39 12.77 6.86
CA ASP A 189 13.76 13.94 6.27
C ASP A 189 12.26 13.74 5.94
N GLY A 190 11.68 12.59 6.33
CA GLY A 190 10.25 12.28 6.11
C GLY A 190 9.87 11.84 4.69
N ARG A 191 10.85 11.62 3.81
CA ARG A 191 10.66 11.11 2.44
C ARG A 191 10.50 9.59 2.37
N ALA A 192 10.85 8.88 3.44
CA ALA A 192 10.56 7.47 3.64
C ALA A 192 9.73 7.33 4.93
N LEU A 193 8.52 6.81 4.80
CA LEU A 193 7.62 6.54 5.92
C LEU A 193 7.35 5.04 6.03
N GLU A 194 6.79 4.64 7.18
CA GLU A 194 6.33 3.27 7.41
C GLU A 194 7.44 2.21 7.17
N ILE A 195 8.66 2.49 7.68
CA ILE A 195 9.85 1.63 7.51
C ILE A 195 9.62 0.18 7.95
N GLN A 196 8.72 -0.04 8.91
CA GLN A 196 8.36 -1.39 9.35
C GLN A 196 7.73 -2.25 8.23
N THR A 197 7.22 -1.65 7.15
CA THR A 197 6.70 -2.38 5.98
C THR A 197 7.79 -3.15 5.23
N ILE A 198 9.07 -2.76 5.40
CA ILE A 198 10.24 -3.42 4.82
C ILE A 198 11.14 -4.05 5.90
N GLN A 199 10.63 -4.22 7.13
CA GLN A 199 11.37 -4.83 8.23
C GLN A 199 12.00 -6.19 7.89
N PRO A 200 11.30 -7.14 7.22
CA PRO A 200 11.89 -8.46 6.96
C PRO A 200 13.22 -8.41 6.19
N ILE A 201 13.30 -7.60 5.13
CA ILE A 201 14.55 -7.49 4.37
C ILE A 201 15.64 -6.74 5.15
N LEU A 202 15.28 -5.77 5.99
CA LEU A 202 16.24 -5.10 6.87
C LEU A 202 16.82 -6.08 7.91
N GLU A 203 16.00 -6.98 8.45
CA GLU A 203 16.44 -8.04 9.35
C GLU A 203 17.37 -9.01 8.64
N GLU A 204 17.01 -9.49 7.45
CA GLU A 204 17.87 -10.36 6.63
C GLU A 204 19.24 -9.73 6.39
N ILE A 205 19.27 -8.49 5.92
CA ILE A 205 20.52 -7.76 5.66
C ILE A 205 21.33 -7.56 6.93
N SER A 206 20.70 -7.20 8.04
CA SER A 206 21.43 -6.95 9.30
C SER A 206 22.12 -8.19 9.86
N ASN A 207 21.54 -9.36 9.61
CA ASN A 207 21.99 -10.65 10.13
C ASN A 207 22.94 -11.40 9.18
N ASP A 208 23.06 -11.00 7.92
CA ASP A 208 23.98 -11.63 6.97
C ASP A 208 25.43 -11.16 7.15
N GLU A 209 26.30 -12.05 7.63
CA GLU A 209 27.73 -11.78 7.84
C GLU A 209 28.53 -11.56 6.55
N ALA A 210 28.01 -11.98 5.40
CA ALA A 210 28.62 -11.73 4.10
C ALA A 210 28.23 -10.37 3.50
N VAL A 211 27.38 -9.59 4.18
CA VAL A 211 27.12 -8.18 3.85
C VAL A 211 28.12 -7.28 4.59
N LEU A 212 28.55 -6.19 3.94
CA LEU A 212 29.45 -5.20 4.54
C LEU A 212 28.90 -4.68 5.88
N GLU A 213 29.75 -4.62 6.91
CA GLU A 213 29.33 -4.22 8.27
C GLU A 213 28.66 -2.84 8.32
N ARG A 214 29.08 -1.91 7.45
CA ARG A 214 28.45 -0.58 7.35
C ARG A 214 27.00 -0.66 6.88
N ALA A 215 26.70 -1.51 5.91
CA ALA A 215 25.33 -1.76 5.44
C ALA A 215 24.49 -2.41 6.57
N ARG A 216 25.01 -3.46 7.22
CA ARG A 216 24.34 -4.12 8.36
C ARG A 216 24.02 -3.13 9.48
N SER A 217 24.96 -2.26 9.83
CA SER A 217 24.77 -1.21 10.83
C SER A 217 23.66 -0.22 10.46
N ARG A 218 23.54 0.15 9.17
CA ARG A 218 22.45 1.03 8.71
C ARG A 218 21.09 0.33 8.76
N ALA A 219 21.02 -0.94 8.38
CA ALA A 219 19.79 -1.72 8.49
C ALA A 219 19.30 -1.80 9.95
N ARG A 220 20.20 -2.08 10.91
CA ARG A 220 19.88 -2.02 12.35
C ARG A 220 19.35 -0.66 12.80
N LYS A 221 19.97 0.43 12.36
CA LYS A 221 19.47 1.79 12.66
C LYS A 221 18.06 2.04 12.13
N LEU A 222 17.74 1.52 10.93
CA LEU A 222 16.40 1.62 10.34
C LEU A 222 15.36 0.77 11.09
N LEU A 223 15.77 -0.35 11.68
CA LEU A 223 14.95 -1.17 12.56
C LEU A 223 14.68 -0.52 13.93
N GLY A 224 15.38 0.56 14.26
CA GLY A 224 15.34 1.17 15.59
C GLY A 224 16.27 0.50 16.60
N ASP A 225 17.15 -0.40 16.14
CA ASP A 225 18.19 -1.04 16.95
C ASP A 225 19.37 -0.07 17.14
N ASP A 226 19.13 1.02 17.84
CA ASP A 226 20.22 1.77 18.43
C ASP A 226 20.75 0.92 19.59
N SER A 227 21.92 0.32 19.40
CA SER A 227 22.62 -0.56 20.36
C SER A 227 23.10 0.16 21.65
N THR A 228 22.36 1.17 22.11
CA THR A 228 22.67 1.98 23.31
C THR A 228 21.86 1.53 24.54
N THR A 229 20.85 0.67 24.39
CA THR A 229 20.03 0.15 25.51
C THR A 229 20.49 -1.19 26.10
N ALA A 230 21.66 -1.72 25.69
CA ALA A 230 22.18 -3.00 26.18
C ALA A 230 23.34 -2.90 27.19
N SER A 231 23.73 -1.70 27.64
CA SER A 231 24.80 -1.52 28.65
C SER A 231 24.31 -1.04 30.03
N LEU A 232 23.00 -1.05 30.28
CA LEU A 232 22.43 -0.73 31.60
C LEU A 232 21.28 -1.68 31.94
N ARG A 233 21.60 -2.98 32.10
CA ARG A 233 20.90 -3.89 33.01
C ARG A 233 21.89 -4.89 33.58
#